data_AF-A0A7X0WGW3-F1
#
_entry.id   AF-A0A7X0WGW3-F1
#
_cell.length_a   1.000
_cell.length_b   1.000
_cell.length_c   1.000
_cell.angle_alpha   90.00
_cell.angle_beta   90.00
_cell.angle_gamma   90.00
#
_symmetry.space_group_name_H-M   'P 1'
#
loop_
_entity.id
_entity.type
_entity.pdbx_description
1 polymer ?
#
loop_
_entity_poly.entity_id
_entity_poly.type
_entity_poly.pdbx_seq_one_letter_code
_entity_poly.pdbx_strand_id
1 'polypeptide(L)'
;TYTLTGTPQNATGTYTESAQTVTFVYEKAAAAAVTVHYESTTGKTIAPEEVLTGKLEATYTATAKMIPGYTLTEQPTNAQGTFTDTAQMVRFIYQAIAGAPITVQYLDEAGNALLPEIQLDGTFDDAYQAEALTIAHYTLQKAPTNASGTFTLEPQTVTYRYAATQGETVTVSYIDTDGKTLSPDTQLTGAEGTSYHTAPKEITGYHVLRITGQETGMYSTEPQQVTYIYQADAAQGTVVVPPDVLAPTEERPTLPTRSPMGEKSSSITLPTAIQENPSDVNDGSMSKAPTTQTLPTTGDQATGWTVVLGGIFLTYGIYYWRKGKR
;
A
#
# COMPACT_ATOMS: atom_id res chain seq x y z
N THR A 1 -25.70 -24.10 -53.78
CA THR A 1 -26.51 -23.60 -54.92
C THR A 1 -25.66 -22.78 -55.87
N TYR A 2 -25.88 -22.93 -57.18
CA TYR A 2 -25.21 -22.15 -58.23
C TYR A 2 -26.24 -21.29 -58.96
N THR A 3 -25.84 -20.06 -59.33
CA THR A 3 -26.61 -19.10 -60.10
C THR A 3 -26.01 -18.96 -61.50
N LEU A 4 -26.85 -18.99 -62.54
CA LEU A 4 -26.41 -18.77 -63.92
C LEU A 4 -25.91 -17.33 -64.07
N THR A 5 -24.68 -17.14 -64.56
CA THR A 5 -24.08 -15.79 -64.71
C THR A 5 -24.65 -15.03 -65.91
N GLY A 6 -25.26 -15.75 -66.85
CA GLY A 6 -25.98 -15.21 -68.00
C GLY A 6 -26.40 -16.33 -68.95
N THR A 7 -27.49 -16.13 -69.67
CA THR A 7 -27.90 -17.04 -70.76
C THR A 7 -27.05 -16.74 -72.00
N PRO A 8 -26.35 -17.72 -72.60
CA PRO A 8 -25.54 -17.47 -73.80
C PRO A 8 -26.45 -17.09 -74.98
N GLN A 9 -25.96 -16.24 -75.89
CA GLN A 9 -26.76 -15.74 -77.02
C GLN A 9 -27.25 -16.85 -77.96
N ASN A 10 -26.52 -17.97 -78.06
CA ASN A 10 -26.91 -19.15 -78.83
C ASN A 10 -27.66 -20.22 -77.99
N ALA A 11 -28.22 -19.85 -76.82
CA ALA A 11 -29.10 -20.74 -76.05
C ALA A 11 -30.37 -21.17 -76.81
N THR A 12 -30.75 -20.40 -77.84
CA THR A 12 -31.77 -20.76 -78.82
C THR A 12 -31.20 -20.62 -80.24
N GLY A 13 -31.67 -21.45 -81.16
CA GLY A 13 -31.15 -21.50 -82.54
C GLY A 13 -31.79 -22.60 -83.37
N THR A 14 -31.31 -22.76 -84.60
CA THR A 14 -31.74 -23.81 -85.54
C THR A 14 -30.60 -24.80 -85.78
N TYR A 15 -30.96 -26.06 -86.07
CA TYR A 15 -30.00 -27.09 -86.44
C TYR A 15 -29.26 -26.72 -87.74
N THR A 16 -27.95 -26.97 -87.76
CA THR A 16 -27.06 -26.78 -88.92
C THR A 16 -26.20 -28.01 -89.15
N GLU A 17 -25.66 -28.16 -90.36
CA GLU A 17 -24.75 -29.27 -90.70
C GLU A 17 -23.40 -29.18 -89.96
N SER A 18 -23.01 -27.98 -89.51
CA SER A 18 -21.87 -27.77 -88.62
C SER A 18 -22.26 -27.99 -87.15
N ALA A 19 -21.36 -28.60 -86.37
CA ALA A 19 -21.54 -28.77 -84.93
C ALA A 19 -21.60 -27.41 -84.21
N GLN A 20 -22.53 -27.29 -83.26
CA GLN A 20 -22.73 -26.10 -82.43
C GLN A 20 -22.47 -26.44 -80.96
N THR A 21 -21.88 -25.51 -80.21
CA THR A 21 -21.66 -25.64 -78.77
C THR A 21 -22.32 -24.47 -78.04
N VAL A 22 -23.16 -24.79 -77.04
CA VAL A 22 -23.83 -23.81 -76.17
C VAL A 22 -23.24 -23.97 -74.77
N THR A 23 -22.63 -22.91 -74.23
CA THR A 23 -21.93 -22.96 -72.94
C THR A 23 -22.68 -22.12 -71.91
N PHE A 24 -23.22 -22.78 -70.89
CA PHE A 24 -23.79 -22.12 -69.71
C PHE A 24 -22.72 -21.96 -68.63
N VAL A 25 -22.53 -20.73 -68.13
CA VAL A 25 -21.56 -20.41 -67.07
C VAL A 25 -22.32 -20.14 -65.78
N TYR A 26 -21.89 -20.80 -64.70
CA TYR A 26 -22.52 -20.71 -63.39
C TYR A 26 -21.53 -20.21 -62.35
N GLU A 27 -22.01 -19.36 -61.44
CA GLU A 27 -21.27 -18.87 -60.30
C GLU A 27 -21.90 -19.39 -59.00
N LYS A 28 -21.07 -19.59 -57.98
CA LYS A 28 -21.50 -20.11 -56.69
C LYS A 28 -22.11 -18.98 -55.87
N ALA A 29 -23.29 -19.22 -55.29
CA ALA A 29 -24.01 -18.21 -54.52
C ALA A 29 -23.20 -17.68 -53.32
N ALA A 30 -23.49 -16.45 -52.90
CA ALA A 30 -23.00 -15.90 -51.64
C ALA A 30 -23.48 -16.77 -50.46
N ALA A 31 -22.63 -16.92 -49.46
CA ALA A 31 -22.94 -17.61 -48.23
C ALA A 31 -23.47 -16.66 -47.15
N ALA A 32 -23.96 -17.22 -46.05
CA ALA A 32 -24.10 -16.47 -44.81
C ALA A 32 -22.73 -16.17 -44.20
N ALA A 33 -22.66 -15.10 -43.41
CA ALA A 33 -21.42 -14.66 -42.77
C ALA A 33 -21.01 -15.56 -41.59
N VAL A 34 -19.71 -15.52 -41.26
CA VAL A 34 -19.16 -16.10 -40.03
C VAL A 34 -18.75 -14.95 -39.11
N THR A 35 -19.35 -14.84 -37.94
CA THR A 35 -18.97 -13.82 -36.94
C THR A 35 -17.98 -14.41 -35.95
N VAL A 36 -16.90 -13.67 -35.69
CA VAL A 36 -15.80 -14.06 -34.80
C VAL A 36 -15.83 -13.18 -33.55
N HIS A 37 -16.06 -13.80 -32.39
CA HIS A 37 -16.10 -13.14 -31.09
C HIS A 37 -14.82 -13.38 -30.29
N TYR A 38 -14.43 -12.37 -29.51
CA TYR A 38 -13.25 -12.35 -28.64
C TYR A 38 -13.71 -12.04 -27.22
N GLU A 39 -13.79 -13.07 -26.38
CA GLU A 39 -14.46 -12.99 -25.09
C GLU A 39 -13.61 -13.55 -23.94
N SER A 40 -13.78 -12.99 -22.75
CA SER A 40 -13.18 -13.54 -21.53
C SER A 40 -13.81 -14.87 -21.13
N THR A 41 -13.16 -15.60 -20.21
CA THR A 41 -13.75 -16.73 -19.48
C THR A 41 -15.04 -16.37 -18.71
N THR A 42 -15.26 -15.08 -18.42
CA THR A 42 -16.50 -14.55 -17.82
C THR A 42 -17.56 -14.11 -18.85
N GLY A 43 -17.30 -14.23 -20.16
CA GLY A 43 -18.22 -13.84 -21.23
C GLY A 43 -18.27 -12.34 -21.55
N LYS A 44 -17.29 -11.56 -21.09
CA LYS A 44 -17.12 -10.15 -21.47
C LYS A 44 -16.47 -10.07 -22.85
N THR A 45 -17.04 -9.30 -23.78
CA THR A 45 -16.36 -8.96 -25.04
C THR A 45 -15.15 -8.08 -24.76
N ILE A 46 -13.96 -8.53 -25.17
CA ILE A 46 -12.66 -7.89 -24.86
C ILE A 46 -11.91 -7.36 -26.09
N ALA A 47 -12.39 -7.68 -27.30
CA ALA A 47 -11.95 -7.03 -28.54
C ALA A 47 -13.11 -6.95 -29.55
N PRO A 48 -13.07 -6.03 -30.53
CA PRO A 48 -14.08 -5.94 -31.58
C PRO A 48 -14.22 -7.26 -32.36
N GLU A 49 -15.47 -7.63 -32.63
CA GLU A 49 -15.82 -8.79 -33.47
C GLU A 49 -15.36 -8.61 -34.92
N GLU A 50 -15.21 -9.73 -35.63
CA GLU A 50 -14.93 -9.73 -37.08
C GLU A 50 -16.03 -10.47 -37.82
N VAL A 51 -16.33 -10.01 -39.03
CA VAL A 51 -17.35 -10.62 -39.90
C VAL A 51 -16.67 -11.10 -41.17
N LEU A 52 -16.50 -12.43 -41.28
CA LEU A 52 -15.97 -13.07 -42.48
C LEU A 52 -17.12 -13.30 -43.46
N THR A 53 -16.89 -13.03 -44.74
CA THR A 53 -17.86 -13.25 -45.82
C THR A 53 -17.23 -14.03 -46.97
N GLY A 54 -18.04 -14.78 -47.70
CA GLY A 54 -17.56 -15.65 -48.77
C GLY A 54 -18.67 -16.25 -49.63
N LYS A 55 -18.27 -17.10 -50.58
CA LYS A 55 -19.20 -17.92 -51.38
C LYS A 55 -19.46 -19.25 -50.70
N LEU A 56 -20.59 -19.87 -50.99
CA LEU A 56 -20.98 -21.16 -50.39
C LEU A 56 -19.87 -22.22 -50.55
N GLU A 57 -19.62 -22.98 -49.50
CA GLU A 57 -18.58 -24.02 -49.39
C GLU A 57 -17.13 -23.54 -49.65
N ALA A 58 -16.87 -22.23 -49.81
CA ALA A 58 -15.50 -21.71 -49.77
C ALA A 58 -14.95 -21.85 -48.34
N THR A 59 -13.64 -22.00 -48.17
CA THR A 59 -13.03 -22.10 -46.85
C THR A 59 -12.94 -20.73 -46.15
N TYR A 60 -12.98 -20.73 -44.83
CA TYR A 60 -12.63 -19.59 -43.99
C TYR A 60 -11.58 -19.97 -42.95
N THR A 61 -10.87 -18.96 -42.46
CA THR A 61 -9.95 -19.06 -41.33
C THR A 61 -10.16 -17.84 -40.44
N ALA A 62 -10.55 -18.06 -39.20
CA ALA A 62 -10.59 -17.06 -38.14
C ALA A 62 -9.31 -17.18 -37.29
N THR A 63 -8.74 -16.04 -36.88
CA THR A 63 -7.49 -15.99 -36.11
C THR A 63 -7.70 -15.40 -34.72
N ALA A 64 -6.97 -15.95 -33.74
CA ALA A 64 -6.87 -15.36 -32.42
C ALA A 64 -6.18 -13.99 -32.50
N LYS A 65 -6.57 -13.05 -31.64
CA LYS A 65 -5.96 -11.73 -31.51
C LYS A 65 -4.97 -11.72 -30.35
N MET A 66 -3.92 -10.92 -30.48
CA MET A 66 -3.15 -10.49 -29.31
C MET A 66 -3.96 -9.39 -28.63
N ILE A 67 -4.44 -9.65 -27.41
CA ILE A 67 -5.25 -8.72 -26.62
C ILE A 67 -4.47 -8.39 -25.35
N PRO A 68 -4.04 -7.13 -25.13
CA PRO A 68 -3.31 -6.76 -23.92
C PRO A 68 -4.09 -7.15 -22.64
N GLY A 69 -3.40 -7.78 -21.70
CA GLY A 69 -3.99 -8.24 -20.44
C GLY A 69 -4.71 -9.60 -20.49
N TYR A 70 -4.71 -10.26 -21.64
CA TYR A 70 -5.42 -11.53 -21.85
C TYR A 70 -4.56 -12.57 -22.58
N THR A 71 -4.68 -13.83 -22.17
CA THR A 71 -4.10 -15.00 -22.86
C THR A 71 -5.21 -15.90 -23.37
N LEU A 72 -5.06 -16.41 -24.60
CA LEU A 72 -6.01 -17.38 -25.18
C LEU A 72 -5.98 -18.67 -24.34
N THR A 73 -7.14 -19.16 -23.89
CA THR A 73 -7.22 -20.41 -23.12
C THR A 73 -7.25 -21.63 -24.03
N GLU A 74 -8.03 -21.56 -25.10
CA GLU A 74 -8.24 -22.66 -26.04
C GLU A 74 -8.59 -22.09 -27.43
N GLN A 75 -8.11 -22.74 -28.48
CA GLN A 75 -8.47 -22.41 -29.85
C GLN A 75 -9.77 -23.15 -30.24
N PRO A 76 -10.83 -22.46 -30.68
CA PRO A 76 -12.08 -23.13 -31.04
C PRO A 76 -11.90 -24.07 -32.22
N THR A 77 -12.54 -25.24 -32.17
CA THR A 77 -12.43 -26.29 -33.19
C THR A 77 -12.96 -25.86 -34.56
N ASN A 78 -13.88 -24.89 -34.61
CA ASN A 78 -14.40 -24.28 -35.82
C ASN A 78 -13.66 -23.00 -36.25
N ALA A 79 -12.45 -22.72 -35.74
CA ALA A 79 -11.61 -21.61 -36.22
C ALA A 79 -11.31 -21.71 -37.73
N GLN A 80 -11.35 -22.92 -38.30
CA GLN A 80 -11.28 -23.16 -39.73
C GLN A 80 -12.49 -24.00 -40.14
N GLY A 81 -13.04 -23.71 -41.32
CA GLY A 81 -14.23 -24.39 -41.81
C GLY A 81 -14.59 -23.95 -43.23
N THR A 82 -15.83 -24.20 -43.62
CA THR A 82 -16.39 -23.71 -44.88
C THR A 82 -17.63 -22.87 -44.64
N PHE A 83 -17.84 -21.87 -45.50
CA PHE A 83 -19.03 -21.02 -45.46
C PHE A 83 -20.30 -21.82 -45.83
N THR A 84 -21.36 -21.65 -45.05
CA THR A 84 -22.66 -22.33 -45.22
C THR A 84 -23.76 -21.34 -45.59
N ASP A 85 -24.96 -21.83 -45.89
CA ASP A 85 -26.16 -21.00 -46.05
C ASP A 85 -26.72 -20.50 -44.69
N THR A 86 -26.30 -21.12 -43.59
CA THR A 86 -26.52 -20.68 -42.21
C THR A 86 -25.38 -19.80 -41.70
N ALA A 87 -25.70 -18.76 -40.92
CA ALA A 87 -24.69 -17.95 -40.24
C ALA A 87 -23.95 -18.80 -39.19
N GLN A 88 -22.64 -18.62 -39.07
CA GLN A 88 -21.80 -19.36 -38.12
C GLN A 88 -21.15 -18.42 -37.11
N MET A 89 -20.79 -18.95 -35.95
CA MET A 89 -20.16 -18.21 -34.86
C MET A 89 -18.86 -18.92 -34.44
N VAL A 90 -17.74 -18.20 -34.46
CA VAL A 90 -16.45 -18.64 -33.91
C VAL A 90 -16.18 -17.82 -32.65
N ARG A 91 -15.81 -18.47 -31.55
CA ARG A 91 -15.62 -17.80 -30.25
C ARG A 91 -14.25 -18.14 -29.67
N PHE A 92 -13.35 -17.17 -29.62
CA PHE A 92 -12.07 -17.30 -28.95
C PHE A 92 -12.24 -16.89 -27.48
N ILE A 93 -11.89 -17.79 -26.56
CA ILE A 93 -11.98 -17.58 -25.12
C ILE A 93 -10.60 -17.23 -24.55
N TYR A 94 -10.55 -16.18 -23.73
CA TYR A 94 -9.33 -15.67 -23.12
C TYR A 94 -9.45 -15.57 -21.59
N GLN A 95 -8.35 -15.82 -20.90
CA GLN A 95 -8.21 -15.63 -19.47
C GLN A 95 -7.45 -14.32 -19.21
N ALA A 96 -7.90 -13.52 -18.25
CA ALA A 96 -7.15 -12.35 -17.78
C ALA A 96 -5.85 -12.83 -17.11
N ILE A 97 -4.73 -12.16 -17.42
CA ILE A 97 -3.44 -12.43 -16.75
C ILE A 97 -3.35 -11.69 -15.41
N ALA A 98 -2.31 -11.96 -14.62
CA ALA A 98 -2.02 -11.15 -13.43
C ALA A 98 -1.79 -9.68 -13.82
N GLY A 99 -2.43 -8.76 -13.09
CA GLY A 99 -2.12 -7.34 -13.18
C GLY A 99 -0.76 -7.04 -12.55
N ALA A 100 -0.26 -5.83 -12.79
CA ALA A 100 0.87 -5.31 -12.02
C ALA A 100 0.42 -5.00 -10.58
N PRO A 101 1.27 -5.24 -9.56
CA PRO A 101 0.92 -5.00 -8.18
C PRO A 101 0.70 -3.50 -7.91
N ILE A 102 -0.14 -3.21 -6.91
CA ILE A 102 -0.46 -1.85 -6.48
C ILE A 102 0.17 -1.62 -5.11
N THR A 103 1.06 -0.64 -5.03
CA THR A 103 1.73 -0.26 -3.79
C THR A 103 0.93 0.81 -3.06
N VAL A 104 0.49 0.52 -1.83
CA VAL A 104 -0.21 1.45 -0.94
C VAL A 104 0.78 2.00 0.09
N GLN A 105 0.85 3.33 0.17
CA GLN A 105 1.77 4.08 1.03
C GLN A 105 1.00 4.96 2.02
N TYR A 106 1.52 5.07 3.24
CA TYR A 106 0.98 5.91 4.31
C TYR A 106 2.08 6.89 4.73
N LEU A 107 1.99 8.14 4.26
CA LEU A 107 3.05 9.14 4.40
C LEU A 107 2.60 10.34 5.24
N ASP A 108 3.55 10.99 5.92
CA ASP A 108 3.35 12.30 6.54
C ASP A 108 3.38 13.46 5.50
N GLU A 109 3.30 14.70 5.99
CA GLU A 109 3.37 15.90 5.16
C GLU A 109 4.75 16.09 4.48
N ALA A 110 5.82 15.61 5.10
CA ALA A 110 7.19 15.67 4.57
C ALA A 110 7.51 14.51 3.59
N GLY A 111 6.66 13.49 3.53
CA GLY A 111 6.83 12.29 2.70
C GLY A 111 7.52 11.12 3.39
N ASN A 112 7.70 11.15 4.71
CA ASN A 112 8.22 10.01 5.46
C ASN A 112 7.16 8.92 5.62
N ALA A 113 7.55 7.66 5.55
CA ALA A 113 6.65 6.53 5.76
C ALA A 113 6.27 6.38 7.24
N LEU A 114 4.97 6.38 7.53
CA LEU A 114 4.40 6.18 8.87
C LEU A 114 4.12 4.71 9.18
N LEU A 115 3.90 3.91 8.13
CA LEU A 115 3.68 2.47 8.18
C LEU A 115 4.46 1.80 7.03
N PRO A 116 4.74 0.48 7.11
CA PRO A 116 5.22 -0.29 5.98
C PRO A 116 4.27 -0.19 4.77
N GLU A 117 4.84 -0.26 3.56
CA GLU A 117 4.04 -0.33 2.33
C GLU A 117 3.27 -1.65 2.24
N ILE A 118 2.06 -1.59 1.68
CA ILE A 118 1.23 -2.77 1.41
C ILE A 118 1.18 -2.98 -0.10
N GLN A 119 1.38 -4.22 -0.56
CA GLN A 119 1.12 -4.59 -1.96
C GLN A 119 -0.27 -5.20 -2.06
N LEU A 120 -1.03 -4.80 -3.08
CA LEU A 120 -2.26 -5.47 -3.52
C LEU A 120 -1.95 -6.18 -4.84
N ASP A 121 -2.38 -7.44 -4.93
CA ASP A 121 -2.27 -8.29 -6.12
C ASP A 121 -3.66 -8.65 -6.65
N GLY A 122 -3.80 -8.82 -7.97
CA GLY A 122 -5.07 -9.14 -8.63
C GLY A 122 -4.89 -9.48 -10.11
N THR A 123 -5.96 -9.85 -10.81
CA THR A 123 -5.90 -10.06 -12.28
C THR A 123 -6.21 -8.77 -13.03
N PHE A 124 -5.72 -8.65 -14.27
CA PHE A 124 -5.95 -7.49 -15.11
C PHE A 124 -7.44 -7.18 -15.25
N ASP A 125 -7.82 -5.91 -15.08
CA ASP A 125 -9.20 -5.39 -15.10
C ASP A 125 -10.07 -5.77 -13.87
N ASP A 126 -9.55 -6.53 -12.89
CA ASP A 126 -10.21 -6.68 -11.58
C ASP A 126 -10.26 -5.34 -10.84
N ALA A 127 -11.32 -5.11 -10.07
CA ALA A 127 -11.43 -3.93 -9.21
C ALA A 127 -10.58 -4.06 -7.94
N TYR A 128 -9.98 -2.95 -7.50
CA TYR A 128 -9.31 -2.84 -6.20
C TYR A 128 -9.91 -1.73 -5.33
N GLN A 129 -9.73 -1.89 -4.02
CA GLN A 129 -9.98 -0.87 -3.01
C GLN A 129 -8.80 -0.89 -2.04
N ALA A 130 -8.03 0.21 -2.00
CA ALA A 130 -7.12 0.49 -0.90
C ALA A 130 -7.91 1.13 0.25
N GLU A 131 -7.47 0.92 1.48
CA GLU A 131 -8.11 1.47 2.68
C GLU A 131 -7.19 2.45 3.38
N ALA A 132 -7.76 3.51 3.96
CA ALA A 132 -7.02 4.37 4.87
C ALA A 132 -6.90 3.66 6.22
N LEU A 133 -5.69 3.63 6.80
CA LEU A 133 -5.47 3.09 8.14
C LEU A 133 -5.53 4.20 9.19
N THR A 134 -5.99 3.84 10.38
CA THR A 134 -5.86 4.69 11.58
C THR A 134 -4.42 4.60 12.09
N ILE A 135 -3.75 5.74 12.22
CA ILE A 135 -2.37 5.84 12.68
C ILE A 135 -2.37 6.68 13.96
N ALA A 136 -1.77 6.18 15.05
CA ALA A 136 -1.76 6.88 16.33
C ALA A 136 -1.05 8.24 16.20
N HIS A 137 -1.64 9.30 16.79
CA HIS A 137 -1.16 10.68 16.70
C HIS A 137 -1.14 11.30 15.29
N TYR A 138 -1.86 10.71 14.33
CA TYR A 138 -2.01 11.23 12.97
C TYR A 138 -3.46 11.22 12.50
N THR A 139 -3.83 12.25 11.73
CA THR A 139 -5.14 12.38 11.07
C THR A 139 -4.97 12.30 9.56
N LEU A 140 -5.87 11.57 8.87
CA LEU A 140 -5.89 11.55 7.41
C LEU A 140 -6.31 12.92 6.88
N GLN A 141 -5.48 13.58 6.07
CA GLN A 141 -5.84 14.85 5.45
C GLN A 141 -6.93 14.67 4.40
N LYS A 142 -6.71 13.75 3.44
CA LYS A 142 -7.61 13.46 2.34
C LYS A 142 -7.28 12.09 1.73
N ALA A 143 -8.30 11.31 1.40
CA ALA A 143 -8.13 10.09 0.62
C ALA A 143 -7.69 10.41 -0.83
N PRO A 144 -6.76 9.64 -1.42
CA PRO A 144 -6.34 9.82 -2.80
C PRO A 144 -7.47 9.47 -3.79
N THR A 145 -7.46 10.07 -4.97
CA THR A 145 -8.51 9.85 -5.99
C THR A 145 -8.48 8.45 -6.61
N ASN A 146 -7.34 7.77 -6.55
CA ASN A 146 -7.15 6.37 -6.93
C ASN A 146 -7.17 5.43 -5.70
N ALA A 147 -7.87 5.78 -4.62
CA ALA A 147 -8.13 4.84 -3.53
C ALA A 147 -8.88 3.58 -4.00
N SER A 148 -9.61 3.67 -5.12
CA SER A 148 -10.16 2.53 -5.84
C SER A 148 -10.01 2.71 -7.35
N GLY A 149 -10.06 1.60 -8.08
CA GLY A 149 -9.85 1.54 -9.52
C GLY A 149 -9.82 0.10 -10.00
N THR A 150 -9.10 -0.17 -11.10
CA THR A 150 -8.82 -1.53 -11.57
C THR A 150 -7.32 -1.81 -11.68
N PHE A 151 -6.96 -3.09 -11.58
CA PHE A 151 -5.60 -3.56 -11.86
C PHE A 151 -5.27 -3.36 -13.34
N THR A 152 -4.13 -2.73 -13.61
CA THR A 152 -3.61 -2.54 -14.98
C THR A 152 -2.36 -3.39 -15.20
N LEU A 153 -1.73 -3.27 -16.37
CA LEU A 153 -0.43 -3.90 -16.65
C LEU A 153 0.76 -3.05 -16.17
N GLU A 154 0.50 -1.84 -15.70
CA GLU A 154 1.49 -0.90 -15.18
C GLU A 154 1.33 -0.80 -13.65
N PRO A 155 2.43 -0.78 -12.88
CA PRO A 155 2.36 -0.68 -11.43
C PRO A 155 1.74 0.66 -11.02
N GLN A 156 0.88 0.63 -10.02
CA GLN A 156 0.20 1.81 -9.49
C GLN A 156 0.65 2.09 -8.06
N THR A 157 0.63 3.37 -7.66
CA THR A 157 0.87 3.78 -6.26
C THR A 157 -0.34 4.53 -5.73
N VAL A 158 -0.82 4.13 -4.56
CA VAL A 158 -1.91 4.77 -3.82
C VAL A 158 -1.33 5.38 -2.54
N THR A 159 -1.24 6.71 -2.48
CA THR A 159 -0.61 7.40 -1.35
C THR A 159 -1.66 8.08 -0.47
N TYR A 160 -1.80 7.62 0.77
CA TYR A 160 -2.54 8.32 1.82
C TYR A 160 -1.60 9.30 2.53
N ARG A 161 -2.06 10.55 2.70
CA ARG A 161 -1.32 11.62 3.37
C ARG A 161 -1.94 12.00 4.71
N TYR A 162 -1.10 12.06 5.74
CA TYR A 162 -1.50 12.30 7.11
C TYR A 162 -0.83 13.56 7.66
N ALA A 163 -1.56 14.29 8.49
CA ALA A 163 -1.05 15.38 9.32
C ALA A 163 -0.93 14.88 10.77
N ALA A 164 0.08 15.33 11.51
CA ALA A 164 0.19 15.04 12.93
C ALA A 164 -1.02 15.64 13.67
N THR A 165 -1.64 14.88 14.57
CA THR A 165 -2.74 15.38 15.40
C THR A 165 -2.19 16.46 16.33
N GLN A 166 -2.88 17.60 16.45
CA GLN A 166 -2.55 18.57 17.49
C GLN A 166 -2.99 18.01 18.86
N GLY A 167 -2.09 18.00 19.83
CA GLY A 167 -2.46 17.71 21.21
C GLY A 167 -3.15 18.90 21.86
N GLU A 168 -3.86 18.63 22.95
CA GLU A 168 -4.44 19.67 23.79
C GLU A 168 -3.37 20.47 24.54
N THR A 169 -3.75 21.68 24.94
CA THR A 169 -2.80 22.65 25.51
C THR A 169 -2.42 22.26 26.95
N VAL A 170 -1.13 22.39 27.30
CA VAL A 170 -0.64 22.28 28.67
C VAL A 170 -0.61 23.68 29.29
N THR A 171 -1.43 23.93 30.30
CA THR A 171 -1.45 25.20 31.05
C THR A 171 -0.52 25.13 32.25
N VAL A 172 0.42 26.08 32.34
CA VAL A 172 1.35 26.22 33.46
C VAL A 172 0.98 27.43 34.30
N SER A 173 0.52 27.20 35.53
CA SER A 173 0.07 28.24 36.46
C SER A 173 1.10 28.53 37.56
N TYR A 174 1.15 29.80 37.99
CA TYR A 174 2.11 30.30 38.98
C TYR A 174 1.35 31.05 40.09
N ILE A 175 1.14 30.40 41.23
CA ILE A 175 0.28 30.90 42.32
C ILE A 175 1.00 30.86 43.67
N ASP A 176 0.59 31.69 44.63
CA ASP A 176 1.02 31.55 46.04
C ASP A 176 0.20 30.48 46.80
N THR A 177 0.51 30.31 48.09
CA THR A 177 -0.20 29.39 48.99
C THR A 177 -1.68 29.72 49.21
N ASP A 178 -2.10 30.96 48.94
CA ASP A 178 -3.48 31.43 49.08
C ASP A 178 -4.26 31.31 47.75
N GLY A 179 -3.60 30.83 46.69
CA GLY A 179 -4.18 30.63 45.36
C GLY A 179 -4.16 31.87 44.47
N LYS A 180 -3.48 32.95 44.88
CA LYS A 180 -3.39 34.17 44.08
C LYS A 180 -2.33 34.02 43.00
N THR A 181 -2.69 34.36 41.76
CA THR A 181 -1.79 34.38 40.61
C THR A 181 -0.65 35.38 40.80
N LEU A 182 0.59 34.89 40.70
CA LEU A 182 1.82 35.68 40.82
C LEU A 182 2.43 36.06 39.45
N SER A 183 2.21 35.22 38.43
CA SER A 183 2.58 35.46 37.03
C SER A 183 1.45 34.96 36.13
N PRO A 184 1.21 35.59 34.95
CA PRO A 184 0.36 35.01 33.92
C PRO A 184 0.73 33.56 33.61
N ASP A 185 -0.30 32.76 33.34
CA ASP A 185 -0.16 31.37 32.90
C ASP A 185 0.67 31.27 31.62
N THR A 186 1.41 30.18 31.47
CA THR A 186 2.11 29.85 30.21
C THR A 186 1.34 28.71 29.54
N GLN A 187 1.00 28.89 28.26
CA GLN A 187 0.35 27.85 27.45
C GLN A 187 1.38 27.18 26.56
N LEU A 188 1.51 25.86 26.64
CA LEU A 188 2.37 25.06 25.76
C LEU A 188 1.49 24.24 24.81
N THR A 189 1.86 24.22 23.53
CA THR A 189 1.16 23.49 22.47
C THR A 189 2.15 22.64 21.69
N GLY A 190 1.76 21.42 21.35
CA GLY A 190 2.52 20.56 20.45
C GLY A 190 1.67 19.40 19.91
N ALA A 191 2.24 18.66 18.97
CA ALA A 191 1.59 17.49 18.40
C ALA A 191 1.37 16.40 19.47
N GLU A 192 0.25 15.69 19.35
CA GLU A 192 -0.12 14.57 20.21
C GLU A 192 1.02 13.53 20.27
N GLY A 193 1.28 12.96 21.45
CA GLY A 193 2.37 12.01 21.65
C GLY A 193 3.79 12.61 21.68
N THR A 194 3.97 13.90 21.37
CA THR A 194 5.27 14.57 21.55
C THR A 194 5.46 15.06 22.98
N SER A 195 6.72 15.15 23.43
CA SER A 195 7.04 15.49 24.82
C SER A 195 7.00 16.99 25.10
N TYR A 196 6.49 17.37 26.26
CA TYR A 196 6.68 18.71 26.83
C TYR A 196 7.52 18.67 28.12
N HIS A 197 8.06 19.82 28.48
CA HIS A 197 8.70 20.07 29.77
C HIS A 197 8.35 21.48 30.26
N THR A 198 8.07 21.63 31.54
CA THR A 198 7.80 22.90 32.21
C THR A 198 8.91 23.22 33.21
N ALA A 199 9.16 24.50 33.43
CA ALA A 199 10.08 24.98 34.47
C ALA A 199 9.39 26.09 35.30
N PRO A 200 9.77 26.24 36.59
CA PRO A 200 9.33 27.37 37.39
C PRO A 200 9.83 28.70 36.81
N LYS A 201 9.10 29.78 37.10
CA LYS A 201 9.56 31.14 36.82
C LYS A 201 10.23 31.69 38.06
N GLU A 202 11.29 32.47 37.87
CA GLU A 202 11.84 33.31 38.94
C GLU A 202 10.85 34.44 39.24
N ILE A 203 10.41 34.54 40.50
CA ILE A 203 9.44 35.54 40.97
C ILE A 203 10.04 36.26 42.18
N THR A 204 10.30 37.57 42.07
CA THR A 204 11.01 38.33 43.10
C THR A 204 10.31 38.28 44.46
N GLY A 205 11.01 37.79 45.48
CA GLY A 205 10.49 37.66 46.85
C GLY A 205 9.63 36.42 47.09
N TYR A 206 9.72 35.42 46.21
CA TYR A 206 9.04 34.13 46.33
C TYR A 206 9.94 32.98 45.90
N HIS A 207 9.87 31.84 46.59
CA HIS A 207 10.48 30.58 46.16
C HIS A 207 9.41 29.51 45.89
N VAL A 208 9.72 28.53 45.04
CA VAL A 208 8.83 27.39 44.78
C VAL A 208 8.74 26.53 46.04
N LEU A 209 7.53 26.39 46.59
CA LEU A 209 7.25 25.54 47.74
C LEU A 209 6.96 24.10 47.30
N ARG A 210 6.13 23.93 46.27
CA ARG A 210 5.79 22.62 45.69
C ARG A 210 5.19 22.76 44.30
N ILE A 211 5.04 21.62 43.64
CA ILE A 211 4.54 21.52 42.27
C ILE A 211 3.41 20.49 42.27
N THR A 212 2.34 20.76 41.52
CA THR A 212 1.22 19.83 41.34
C THR A 212 0.92 19.68 39.84
N GLY A 213 0.79 18.45 39.36
CA GLY A 213 0.78 18.13 37.93
C GLY A 213 2.05 17.36 37.55
N GLN A 214 2.35 17.26 36.25
CA GLN A 214 3.54 16.59 35.72
C GLN A 214 4.43 17.60 35.00
N GLU A 215 5.66 17.84 35.48
CA GLU A 215 6.59 18.80 34.84
C GLU A 215 7.16 18.29 33.50
N THR A 216 6.99 17.01 33.23
CA THR A 216 7.37 16.35 31.97
C THR A 216 6.28 15.35 31.62
N GLY A 217 5.83 15.37 30.38
CA GLY A 217 4.81 14.44 29.89
C GLY A 217 4.75 14.45 28.38
N MET A 218 3.72 13.80 27.82
CA MET A 218 3.37 13.91 26.41
C MET A 218 2.10 14.74 26.25
N TYR A 219 2.00 15.51 25.17
CA TYR A 219 0.71 16.10 24.78
C TYR A 219 -0.29 14.99 24.49
N SER A 220 -1.51 15.09 25.04
CA SER A 220 -2.60 14.13 24.84
C SER A 220 -3.83 14.82 24.23
N THR A 221 -4.90 14.07 24.03
CA THR A 221 -6.23 14.59 23.64
C THR A 221 -7.01 15.22 24.80
N GLU A 222 -6.37 15.44 25.95
CA GLU A 222 -6.97 16.03 27.15
C GLU A 222 -6.10 17.20 27.62
N PRO A 223 -6.69 18.35 28.01
CA PRO A 223 -5.91 19.48 28.51
C PRO A 223 -5.25 19.12 29.84
N GLN A 224 -3.99 19.52 30.01
CA GLN A 224 -3.19 19.18 31.17
C GLN A 224 -2.79 20.45 31.93
N GLN A 225 -2.64 20.36 33.25
CA GLN A 225 -2.26 21.49 34.10
C GLN A 225 -1.04 21.16 34.96
N VAL A 226 -0.09 22.10 34.99
CA VAL A 226 1.05 22.10 35.93
C VAL A 226 0.98 23.39 36.74
N THR A 227 0.95 23.28 38.06
CA THR A 227 0.87 24.45 38.95
C THR A 227 2.09 24.49 39.85
N TYR A 228 2.89 25.54 39.69
CA TYR A 228 3.96 25.89 40.60
C TYR A 228 3.36 26.73 41.72
N ILE A 229 3.43 26.21 42.95
CA ILE A 229 2.93 26.86 44.17
C ILE A 229 4.12 27.46 44.89
N TYR A 230 4.09 28.77 45.09
CA TYR A 230 5.17 29.56 45.67
C TYR A 230 4.87 29.96 47.12
N GLN A 231 5.92 30.15 47.90
CA GLN A 231 5.85 30.77 49.22
C GLN A 231 6.62 32.09 49.18
N ALA A 232 6.05 33.14 49.77
CA ALA A 232 6.73 34.42 49.91
C ALA A 232 7.95 34.27 50.82
N ASP A 233 9.07 34.84 50.39
CA ASP A 233 10.27 34.93 51.22
C ASP A 233 9.96 35.79 52.45
N ALA A 234 10.33 35.31 53.63
CA ALA A 234 10.18 36.09 54.85
C ALA A 234 10.95 37.40 54.68
N ALA A 235 10.22 38.52 54.73
CA ALA A 235 10.80 39.85 54.59
C ALA A 235 11.99 39.96 55.55
N GLN A 236 13.20 40.12 55.01
CA GLN A 236 14.40 40.30 55.82
C GLN A 236 14.24 41.60 56.59
N GLY A 237 13.77 41.49 57.83
CA GLY A 237 13.87 42.57 58.80
C GLY A 237 15.32 42.99 58.84
N THR A 238 15.60 44.26 58.52
CA THR A 238 16.95 44.79 58.45
C THR A 238 17.63 44.72 59.81
N VAL A 239 18.30 43.60 60.08
CA VAL A 239 19.26 43.48 61.17
C VAL A 239 20.51 44.25 60.73
N VAL A 240 20.53 45.53 61.07
CA VAL A 240 21.73 46.36 60.94
C VAL A 240 22.73 45.87 61.98
N VAL A 241 23.59 44.94 61.60
CA VAL A 241 24.74 44.52 62.42
C VAL A 241 25.83 45.60 62.30
N PRO A 242 26.28 46.23 63.40
CA PRO A 242 27.39 47.18 63.37
C PRO A 242 28.73 46.47 63.13
N PRO A 243 29.75 47.16 62.58
CA PRO A 243 31.00 46.53 62.16
C PRO A 243 32.02 46.33 63.30
N ASP A 244 32.98 45.41 63.06
CA ASP A 244 34.29 45.23 63.72
C ASP A 244 34.31 44.82 65.22
N VAL A 245 35.19 43.96 65.75
CA VAL A 245 36.28 43.06 65.24
C VAL A 245 36.26 41.76 66.11
N LEU A 246 37.06 40.69 65.98
CA LEU A 246 38.32 40.35 65.27
C LEU A 246 38.35 38.81 64.97
N ALA A 247 39.45 38.28 64.41
CA ALA A 247 39.69 36.85 64.16
C ALA A 247 40.37 36.11 65.35
N PRO A 248 40.51 34.76 65.29
CA PRO A 248 41.78 34.24 64.77
C PRO A 248 41.66 33.12 63.72
N THR A 249 42.74 32.99 62.95
CA THR A 249 43.01 31.99 61.91
C THR A 249 43.24 30.59 62.49
N GLU A 250 42.73 29.52 61.86
CA GLU A 250 43.60 28.42 61.38
C GLU A 250 42.95 27.42 60.40
N GLU A 251 43.84 26.92 59.53
CA GLU A 251 43.84 25.74 58.65
C GLU A 251 42.79 25.49 57.54
N ARG A 252 43.34 24.92 56.45
CA ARG A 252 42.72 24.60 55.16
C ARG A 252 42.69 23.08 54.98
N PRO A 253 41.52 22.45 54.93
CA PRO A 253 41.36 21.12 54.34
C PRO A 253 41.09 21.22 52.83
N THR A 254 41.76 20.40 52.03
CA THR A 254 41.54 20.29 50.60
C THR A 254 40.35 19.38 50.24
N LEU A 255 39.60 19.80 49.21
CA LEU A 255 38.83 19.00 48.25
C LEU A 255 38.44 17.54 48.64
N PRO A 256 37.14 17.21 48.77
CA PRO A 256 36.71 15.82 48.80
C PRO A 256 36.85 15.18 47.41
N THR A 257 37.79 14.23 47.32
CA THR A 257 37.97 13.32 46.18
C THR A 257 36.66 12.60 45.83
N ARG A 258 36.24 12.69 44.57
CA ARG A 258 35.26 11.73 44.01
C ARG A 258 35.93 10.37 43.83
N SER A 259 35.38 9.35 44.47
CA SER A 259 35.40 7.98 43.96
C SER A 259 33.97 7.63 43.53
N PRO A 260 33.79 7.12 42.32
CA PRO A 260 33.16 5.81 42.22
C PRO A 260 34.09 4.80 41.56
N MET A 261 34.18 3.63 42.19
CA MET A 261 34.87 2.46 41.65
C MET A 261 33.90 1.65 40.78
N GLY A 262 34.37 1.13 39.64
CA GLY A 262 33.73 -0.01 38.97
C GLY A 262 33.00 0.28 37.66
N GLU A 263 33.67 0.85 36.66
CA GLU A 263 33.32 0.52 35.27
C GLU A 263 33.60 -0.97 35.02
N LYS A 264 32.58 -1.71 34.61
CA LYS A 264 32.75 -3.05 34.04
C LYS A 264 32.77 -2.93 32.52
N SER A 265 33.92 -2.55 31.98
CA SER A 265 34.12 -2.50 30.53
C SER A 265 34.08 -3.90 29.93
N SER A 266 33.29 -4.06 28.87
CA SER A 266 33.25 -5.24 28.01
C SER A 266 33.02 -4.84 26.56
N SER A 267 34.08 -4.38 25.89
CA SER A 267 34.27 -4.59 24.45
C SER A 267 35.74 -4.36 24.08
N ILE A 268 36.38 -5.44 23.59
CA ILE A 268 37.78 -5.44 23.18
C ILE A 268 37.86 -5.09 21.70
N THR A 269 38.66 -4.08 21.36
CA THR A 269 39.05 -3.77 19.98
C THR A 269 39.97 -4.86 19.41
N LEU A 270 39.76 -5.25 18.15
CA LEU A 270 40.66 -6.15 17.41
C LEU A 270 42.11 -5.61 17.40
N PRO A 271 43.12 -6.48 17.65
CA PRO A 271 44.47 -6.28 17.17
C PRO A 271 44.80 -7.21 15.99
N THR A 272 45.34 -6.64 14.92
CA THR A 272 46.12 -7.37 13.91
C THR A 272 47.46 -7.79 14.51
N ALA A 273 47.93 -9.00 14.22
CA ALA A 273 49.31 -9.43 14.48
C ALA A 273 49.86 -10.26 13.32
N ILE A 274 51.15 -10.10 13.02
CA ILE A 274 51.88 -10.69 11.89
C ILE A 274 53.04 -11.53 12.42
N GLN A 275 53.20 -12.77 11.89
CA GLN A 275 54.41 -13.64 11.98
C GLN A 275 54.93 -13.98 13.40
N GLU A 276 55.75 -15.00 13.66
CA GLU A 276 56.59 -15.86 12.80
C GLU A 276 56.41 -17.37 13.13
N ASN A 277 56.91 -18.24 12.25
CA ASN A 277 57.18 -19.65 12.56
C ASN A 277 58.46 -20.09 11.81
N PRO A 278 59.43 -20.75 12.47
CA PRO A 278 60.56 -21.39 11.79
C PRO A 278 60.31 -22.87 11.47
N SER A 279 60.78 -23.27 10.29
CA SER A 279 61.16 -24.60 9.73
C SER A 279 61.02 -25.86 10.63
N ASP A 280 60.52 -27.02 10.14
CA ASP A 280 61.16 -27.81 9.07
C ASP A 280 60.23 -28.85 8.34
N VAL A 281 60.36 -28.88 7.00
CA VAL A 281 60.50 -29.99 6.01
C VAL A 281 59.70 -31.34 6.10
N ASN A 282 59.06 -31.67 4.94
CA ASN A 282 58.60 -33.00 4.41
C ASN A 282 57.39 -33.72 5.08
N ASP A 283 56.54 -34.51 4.39
CA ASP A 283 56.40 -34.95 2.98
C ASP A 283 54.92 -35.37 2.70
N GLY A 284 54.48 -35.48 1.44
CA GLY A 284 53.51 -36.50 1.02
C GLY A 284 51.99 -36.22 0.90
N SER A 285 51.54 -35.91 -0.32
CA SER A 285 50.47 -36.64 -1.04
C SER A 285 48.97 -36.63 -0.63
N MET A 286 48.13 -36.16 -1.57
CA MET A 286 46.78 -36.63 -1.97
C MET A 286 45.47 -36.33 -1.18
N SER A 287 44.62 -35.53 -1.87
CA SER A 287 43.27 -35.90 -2.39
C SER A 287 41.98 -35.86 -1.52
N LYS A 288 40.99 -35.16 -2.10
CA LYS A 288 39.52 -35.27 -1.99
C LYS A 288 38.80 -35.00 -0.65
N ALA A 289 37.87 -34.03 -0.73
CA ALA A 289 36.76 -33.85 0.21
C ALA A 289 35.47 -34.56 -0.27
N PRO A 290 34.59 -34.94 0.67
CA PRO A 290 33.14 -34.92 0.46
C PRO A 290 32.41 -34.12 1.56
N THR A 291 31.25 -33.53 1.23
CA THR A 291 30.39 -32.77 2.16
C THR A 291 29.22 -33.61 2.68
N THR A 292 28.80 -33.35 3.92
CA THR A 292 28.00 -34.24 4.79
C THR A 292 26.47 -34.13 4.65
N GLN A 293 25.75 -35.15 5.11
CA GLN A 293 24.28 -35.29 5.13
C GLN A 293 23.58 -34.72 6.40
N THR A 294 22.33 -34.23 6.19
CA THR A 294 21.09 -34.35 7.01
C THR A 294 20.97 -33.84 8.47
N LEU A 295 20.05 -32.86 8.66
CA LEU A 295 18.81 -32.83 9.48
C LEU A 295 18.81 -33.25 10.98
N PRO A 296 18.00 -32.59 11.83
CA PRO A 296 16.62 -33.07 12.06
C PRO A 296 15.51 -31.98 12.08
N THR A 297 14.26 -32.45 12.05
CA THR A 297 13.00 -31.67 12.17
C THR A 297 12.36 -31.80 13.56
N THR A 298 11.63 -30.77 14.01
CA THR A 298 10.67 -30.83 15.14
C THR A 298 9.41 -30.04 14.79
N GLY A 299 8.23 -30.48 15.21
CA GLY A 299 6.94 -29.83 14.93
C GLY A 299 6.04 -29.67 16.16
N ASP A 300 4.74 -29.40 15.90
CA ASP A 300 3.59 -29.31 16.84
C ASP A 300 3.55 -28.10 17.81
N GLN A 301 2.42 -27.42 18.09
CA GLN A 301 1.01 -27.42 17.59
C GLN A 301 0.38 -26.04 17.89
N ALA A 302 -0.68 -25.62 17.16
CA ALA A 302 -1.95 -25.07 17.69
C ALA A 302 -2.72 -24.09 16.75
N THR A 303 -3.97 -24.45 16.43
CA THR A 303 -5.15 -23.57 16.15
C THR A 303 -5.00 -22.37 15.20
N GLY A 304 -5.47 -22.53 13.96
CA GLY A 304 -5.89 -21.46 13.05
C GLY A 304 -7.36 -21.64 12.62
N TRP A 305 -8.14 -20.55 12.57
CA TRP A 305 -9.60 -20.62 12.41
C TRP A 305 -10.07 -20.77 10.96
N THR A 306 -11.18 -21.48 10.75
CA THR A 306 -11.92 -21.48 9.48
C THR A 306 -12.67 -20.17 9.28
N VAL A 307 -12.27 -19.36 8.29
CA VAL A 307 -13.08 -18.22 7.83
C VAL A 307 -14.12 -18.72 6.82
N VAL A 308 -15.39 -18.73 7.25
CA VAL A 308 -16.53 -18.90 6.34
C VAL A 308 -16.86 -17.51 5.76
N LEU A 309 -16.65 -17.31 4.46
CA LEU A 309 -17.13 -16.13 3.75
C LEU A 309 -18.65 -16.22 3.58
N GLY A 310 -19.38 -15.84 4.62
CA GLY A 310 -20.83 -15.68 4.60
C GLY A 310 -21.22 -14.41 3.85
N GLY A 311 -21.83 -14.56 2.67
CA GLY A 311 -22.35 -13.43 1.89
C GLY A 311 -23.55 -12.77 2.56
N ILE A 312 -23.56 -11.43 2.61
CA ILE A 312 -24.72 -10.64 3.04
C ILE A 312 -25.26 -9.89 1.82
N PHE A 313 -26.40 -10.35 1.29
CA PHE A 313 -27.23 -9.57 0.37
C PHE A 313 -28.01 -8.53 1.17
N LEU A 314 -27.75 -7.24 0.94
CA LEU A 314 -28.62 -6.15 1.38
C LEU A 314 -29.51 -5.69 0.22
N THR A 315 -30.72 -6.23 0.15
CA THR A 315 -31.76 -5.76 -0.77
C THR A 315 -32.43 -4.50 -0.21
N TYR A 316 -32.11 -3.33 -0.77
CA TYR A 316 -32.89 -2.11 -0.51
C TYR A 316 -34.12 -2.06 -1.42
N GLY A 317 -35.31 -2.16 -0.81
CA GLY A 317 -36.58 -2.06 -1.54
C GLY A 317 -36.91 -0.62 -1.93
N ILE A 318 -37.15 -0.39 -3.22
CA ILE A 318 -37.63 0.91 -3.74
C ILE A 318 -39.16 0.96 -3.64
N TYR A 319 -39.67 1.75 -2.70
CA TYR A 319 -41.10 1.98 -2.50
C TYR A 319 -41.62 3.05 -3.48
N TYR A 320 -42.28 2.63 -4.57
CA TYR A 320 -42.92 3.56 -5.50
C TYR A 320 -44.32 3.99 -5.03
N TRP A 321 -44.43 5.21 -4.53
CA TRP A 321 -45.71 5.84 -4.21
C TRP A 321 -46.28 6.59 -5.43
N ARG A 322 -47.30 6.02 -6.09
CA ARG A 322 -47.99 6.67 -7.21
C ARG A 322 -49.20 7.48 -6.74
N LYS A 323 -49.02 8.79 -6.57
CA LYS A 323 -50.10 9.74 -6.33
C LYS A 323 -50.94 9.92 -7.61
N GLY A 324 -52.26 9.76 -7.52
CA GLY A 324 -53.16 9.91 -8.67
C GLY A 324 -53.40 11.37 -9.08
N LYS A 325 -53.79 11.56 -10.35
CA LYS A 325 -54.52 12.74 -10.83
C LYS A 325 -55.59 12.27 -11.82
N ARG A 326 -56.83 12.68 -11.49
CA ARG A 326 -58.00 12.97 -12.34
C ARG A 326 -58.09 12.26 -13.68
#